data_AF-A0A4U2N4U2-F1
#
_entry.id   AF-A0A4U2N4U2-F1
#
_cell.length_a   1.000
_cell.length_b   1.000
_cell.length_c   1.000
_cell.angle_alpha   90.00
_cell.angle_beta   90.00
_cell.angle_gamma   90.00
#
_symmetry.space_group_name_H-M   'P 1'
#
loop_
_entity.id
_entity.type
_entity.pdbx_description
1 polymer ?
#
loop_
_entity_poly.entity_id
_entity_poly.type
_entity_poly.pdbx_seq_one_letter_code
_entity_poly.pdbx_strand_id
1 'polypeptide(L)'
;MKEKIKKYIYTIPPVGITMGIVFSFNPFTKHKAKADVDTFAAIVTTFGDTYDSFLKEPFVIILSEQSAKNDYTANNENRAYKAPTFNKGEFGISVFDYYKNQSFSKEIKLFYKDGKVEYKTIKHGQQLLIKQAGIIVDLNPDEPDLYKYDILYITQKQLDEGNTGIALTNWQTYYLKSDNSGQMNGPLALKYIRQEFPNIKPGSASFDLEKLFHALPEEKRKLATITSNPVKESKIFSYTADELAEIKRHKLAVVTQDKNEECSSISMKIRNRDNVLRTWEGSTNISTSSNWISEDRSIFTIIPLEKRSNKVYIEANATYLTSANGEVGVTGFRAYGQVWTLVDYGFESFSLKNNHGQYLSVHDTSVCLTDKPDKNTIFPITIQTDKWNEWLAKWYSSK
;
A
#
# COMPACT_ATOMS: atom_id res chain seq x y z
N MET A 1 -78.16 11.09 1.70
CA MET A 1 -77.14 11.55 2.67
C MET A 1 -75.97 10.58 2.62
N LYS A 2 -74.82 11.03 2.09
CA LYS A 2 -73.60 10.22 1.90
C LYS A 2 -72.58 10.65 2.96
N GLU A 3 -72.20 9.74 3.84
CA GLU A 3 -71.13 9.96 4.81
C GLU A 3 -69.75 9.56 4.25
N LYS A 4 -68.75 10.28 4.75
CA LYS A 4 -67.42 10.50 4.19
C LYS A 4 -66.35 9.59 4.79
N ILE A 5 -65.58 8.96 3.90
CA ILE A 5 -64.11 9.02 3.76
C ILE A 5 -63.24 9.05 5.02
N LYS A 6 -62.31 8.08 5.13
CA LYS A 6 -60.86 8.33 5.34
C LYS A 6 -60.03 7.13 4.86
N LYS A 7 -59.46 7.24 3.66
CA LYS A 7 -58.45 6.33 3.11
C LYS A 7 -57.11 7.06 3.22
N TYR A 8 -56.23 6.61 4.11
CA TYR A 8 -54.88 7.15 4.24
C TYR A 8 -54.05 6.66 3.04
N ILE A 9 -53.82 7.57 2.09
CA ILE A 9 -52.81 7.44 1.05
C ILE A 9 -51.50 7.91 1.67
N TYR A 10 -50.47 7.07 1.68
CA TYR A 10 -49.12 7.52 1.98
C TYR A 10 -48.64 8.38 0.81
N THR A 11 -48.52 9.67 1.07
CA THR A 11 -48.02 10.70 0.16
C THR A 11 -46.50 10.64 0.13
N ILE A 12 -45.90 10.32 -1.02
CA ILE A 12 -44.50 10.61 -1.31
C ILE A 12 -44.47 12.03 -1.92
N PRO A 13 -43.77 13.01 -1.32
CA PRO A 13 -43.60 14.31 -1.96
C PRO A 13 -42.61 14.19 -3.14
N PRO A 14 -42.83 14.93 -4.24
CA PRO A 14 -42.02 14.83 -5.45
C PRO A 14 -40.96 15.94 -5.54
N VAL A 15 -39.94 15.70 -6.37
CA VAL A 15 -38.98 16.66 -6.98
C VAL A 15 -38.03 17.37 -5.98
N GLY A 16 -36.72 17.48 -6.16
CA GLY A 16 -35.82 17.20 -7.27
C GLY A 16 -34.69 18.24 -7.22
N ILE A 17 -33.43 17.82 -7.35
CA ILE A 17 -32.36 18.67 -7.85
C ILE A 17 -31.49 17.82 -8.77
N THR A 18 -31.77 17.96 -10.07
CA THR A 18 -30.81 17.78 -11.15
C THR A 18 -29.57 18.64 -10.89
N MET A 19 -28.41 18.02 -10.71
CA MET A 19 -27.15 18.62 -11.13
C MET A 19 -26.56 17.73 -12.22
N GLY A 20 -26.61 18.25 -13.44
CA GLY A 20 -26.01 17.64 -14.61
C GLY A 20 -24.50 17.62 -14.48
N ILE A 21 -23.93 16.43 -14.47
CA ILE A 21 -22.58 16.24 -14.97
C ILE A 21 -22.77 15.85 -16.43
N VAL A 22 -22.36 16.76 -17.32
CA VAL A 22 -22.23 16.49 -18.75
C VAL A 22 -21.14 15.43 -18.87
N PHE A 23 -21.54 14.17 -19.02
CA PHE A 23 -20.63 13.11 -19.43
C PHE A 23 -20.15 13.43 -20.83
N SER A 24 -18.89 13.84 -20.96
CA SER A 24 -18.19 13.75 -22.23
C SER A 24 -18.16 12.27 -22.62
N PHE A 25 -18.92 11.92 -23.65
CA PHE A 25 -18.93 10.61 -24.28
C PHE A 25 -17.50 10.17 -24.63
N ASN A 26 -17.02 9.12 -23.97
CA ASN A 26 -15.99 8.26 -24.53
C ASN A 26 -16.66 6.93 -24.88
N PRO A 27 -16.81 6.56 -26.16
CA PRO A 27 -17.48 5.33 -26.53
C PRO A 27 -16.53 4.14 -26.31
N PHE A 28 -17.03 3.11 -25.64
CA PHE A 28 -16.48 1.75 -25.49
C PHE A 28 -15.37 1.48 -24.44
N THR A 29 -15.78 1.34 -23.18
CA THR A 29 -15.40 0.18 -22.36
C THR A 29 -16.60 -0.31 -21.54
N LYS A 30 -17.22 -1.42 -21.93
CA LYS A 30 -18.15 -2.14 -21.06
C LYS A 30 -17.35 -2.91 -20.02
N HIS A 31 -17.10 -2.30 -18.87
CA HIS A 31 -16.56 -3.03 -17.72
C HIS A 31 -17.66 -3.93 -17.15
N LYS A 32 -17.41 -5.24 -17.08
CA LYS A 32 -18.25 -6.14 -16.29
C LYS A 32 -17.84 -5.97 -14.84
N ALA A 33 -18.57 -5.13 -14.11
CA ALA A 33 -18.46 -5.09 -12.65
C ALA A 33 -18.84 -6.49 -12.14
N LYS A 34 -17.90 -7.17 -11.48
CA LYS A 34 -18.26 -8.31 -10.65
C LYS A 34 -19.05 -7.74 -9.49
N ALA A 35 -20.18 -8.34 -9.13
CA ALA A 35 -20.96 -7.93 -7.96
C ALA A 35 -20.08 -8.07 -6.72
N ASP A 36 -19.44 -6.96 -6.35
CA ASP A 36 -18.71 -6.77 -5.12
C ASP A 36 -19.58 -5.85 -4.28
N VAL A 37 -19.88 -6.24 -3.05
CA VAL A 37 -20.73 -5.48 -2.11
C VAL A 37 -19.94 -4.31 -1.51
N ASP A 38 -18.77 -4.02 -2.08
CA ASP A 38 -17.75 -3.19 -1.46
C ASP A 38 -17.92 -1.70 -1.74
N THR A 39 -17.40 -0.96 -0.76
CA THR A 39 -17.39 0.49 -0.64
C THR A 39 -17.08 1.17 -1.99
N PHE A 40 -17.86 2.19 -2.38
CA PHE A 40 -17.68 3.00 -3.60
C PHE A 40 -16.24 3.49 -3.86
N ALA A 41 -15.41 3.49 -2.80
CA ALA A 41 -14.03 3.92 -2.80
C ALA A 41 -13.05 2.98 -3.52
N ALA A 42 -13.25 1.64 -3.50
CA ALA A 42 -12.31 0.69 -4.11
C ALA A 42 -13.02 -0.53 -4.70
N ILE A 43 -12.87 -0.76 -6.01
CA ILE A 43 -13.67 -1.77 -6.74
C ILE A 43 -12.76 -2.62 -7.64
N VAL A 44 -12.93 -3.94 -7.59
CA VAL A 44 -12.24 -4.88 -8.49
C VAL A 44 -13.05 -5.10 -9.77
N THR A 45 -12.40 -4.99 -10.92
CA THR A 45 -13.02 -5.04 -12.26
C THR A 45 -12.10 -5.71 -13.28
N THR A 46 -12.61 -6.01 -14.49
CA THR A 46 -11.85 -6.57 -15.61
C THR A 46 -11.56 -5.52 -16.69
N PHE A 47 -10.69 -5.87 -17.65
CA PHE A 47 -10.23 -4.96 -18.72
C PHE A 47 -11.16 -4.89 -19.93
N GLY A 48 -12.28 -5.64 -19.91
CA GLY A 48 -13.26 -5.70 -20.99
C GLY A 48 -13.03 -6.86 -21.97
N ASP A 49 -14.03 -7.12 -22.83
CA ASP A 49 -14.16 -8.39 -23.56
C ASP A 49 -12.95 -8.74 -24.45
N THR A 50 -12.34 -7.77 -25.14
CA THR A 50 -11.16 -7.99 -26.00
C THR A 50 -9.96 -8.50 -25.19
N TYR A 51 -9.66 -7.86 -24.05
CA TYR A 51 -8.56 -8.27 -23.19
C TYR A 51 -8.88 -9.54 -22.42
N ASP A 52 -10.12 -9.70 -21.95
CA ASP A 52 -10.58 -10.91 -21.27
C ASP A 52 -10.46 -12.16 -22.18
N SER A 53 -10.59 -11.98 -23.50
CA SER A 53 -10.36 -13.04 -24.49
C SER A 53 -8.86 -13.31 -24.66
N PHE A 54 -8.05 -12.27 -24.83
CA PHE A 54 -6.59 -12.39 -24.93
C PHE A 54 -5.95 -13.10 -23.71
N LEU A 55 -6.45 -12.80 -22.51
CA LEU A 55 -5.94 -13.38 -21.26
C LEU A 55 -6.25 -14.88 -21.12
N LYS A 56 -7.22 -15.40 -21.87
CA LYS A 56 -7.56 -16.82 -21.93
C LYS A 56 -6.81 -17.59 -23.02
N GLU A 57 -6.12 -16.88 -23.93
CA GLU A 57 -5.30 -17.54 -24.94
C GLU A 57 -4.18 -18.34 -24.28
N PRO A 58 -3.82 -19.52 -24.83
CA PRO A 58 -2.67 -20.28 -24.35
C PRO A 58 -1.42 -19.42 -24.24
N PHE A 59 -0.61 -19.69 -23.23
CA PHE A 59 0.66 -19.02 -23.07
C PHE A 59 1.57 -19.34 -24.27
N VAL A 60 2.02 -18.28 -24.93
CA VAL A 60 3.01 -18.34 -26.01
C VAL A 60 4.18 -17.47 -25.60
N ILE A 61 5.37 -18.05 -25.60
CA ILE A 61 6.61 -17.35 -25.24
C ILE A 61 6.91 -16.33 -26.33
N ILE A 62 6.51 -15.08 -26.11
CA ILE A 62 6.78 -13.93 -27.00
C ILE A 62 7.91 -13.07 -26.42
N LEU A 63 8.21 -13.22 -25.14
CA LEU A 63 9.28 -12.57 -24.39
C LEU A 63 10.01 -13.65 -23.62
N SER A 64 11.33 -13.51 -23.39
CA SER A 64 12.03 -14.46 -22.51
C SER A 64 11.67 -14.20 -21.05
N GLU A 65 11.74 -15.22 -20.19
CA GLU A 65 11.53 -15.02 -18.75
C GLU A 65 12.55 -14.04 -18.15
N GLN A 66 13.82 -14.13 -18.57
CA GLN A 66 14.86 -13.20 -18.12
C GLN A 66 14.51 -11.75 -18.49
N SER A 67 14.03 -11.52 -19.72
CA SER A 67 13.54 -10.20 -20.12
C SER A 67 12.30 -9.78 -19.34
N ALA A 68 11.35 -10.69 -19.10
CA ALA A 68 10.16 -10.40 -18.29
C ALA A 68 10.50 -10.05 -16.82
N LYS A 69 11.64 -10.56 -16.30
CA LYS A 69 12.14 -10.28 -14.95
C LYS A 69 12.96 -9.01 -14.81
N ASN A 70 13.60 -8.52 -15.88
CA ASN A 70 14.58 -7.45 -15.78
C ASN A 70 14.29 -6.24 -16.68
N ASP A 71 13.56 -6.43 -17.78
CA ASP A 71 13.31 -5.35 -18.72
C ASP A 71 12.14 -4.49 -18.25
N TYR A 72 12.39 -3.18 -18.18
CA TYR A 72 11.44 -2.17 -17.74
C TYR A 72 11.06 -1.24 -18.91
N THR A 73 10.37 -1.79 -19.91
CA THR A 73 10.06 -1.08 -21.17
C THR A 73 8.59 -1.21 -21.56
N ALA A 74 8.09 -0.21 -22.30
CA ALA A 74 6.70 -0.18 -22.76
C ALA A 74 6.34 -1.33 -23.75
N ASN A 75 7.33 -1.85 -24.46
CA ASN A 75 7.16 -3.04 -25.31
C ASN A 75 6.83 -4.32 -24.54
N ASN A 76 6.90 -4.30 -23.20
CA ASN A 76 6.48 -5.41 -22.36
C ASN A 76 4.98 -5.38 -22.02
N GLU A 77 4.26 -4.32 -22.35
CA GLU A 77 2.81 -4.29 -22.19
C GLU A 77 2.16 -5.41 -23.02
N ASN A 78 1.19 -6.12 -22.42
CA ASN A 78 0.53 -7.32 -22.93
C ASN A 78 1.48 -8.52 -23.19
N ARG A 79 2.72 -8.48 -22.70
CA ARG A 79 3.70 -9.58 -22.78
C ARG A 79 4.24 -9.99 -21.41
N ALA A 80 4.53 -9.01 -20.54
CA ALA A 80 4.98 -9.21 -19.16
C ALA A 80 4.06 -8.56 -18.13
N TYR A 81 3.35 -7.50 -18.51
CA TYR A 81 2.39 -6.81 -17.65
C TYR A 81 1.18 -6.33 -18.46
N LYS A 82 0.09 -5.95 -17.78
CA LYS A 82 -1.03 -5.24 -18.38
C LYS A 82 -1.22 -3.92 -17.66
N ALA A 83 -1.22 -2.79 -18.38
CA ALA A 83 -1.51 -1.50 -17.77
C ALA A 83 -2.96 -1.43 -17.22
N PRO A 84 -3.20 -0.76 -16.09
CA PRO A 84 -4.56 -0.48 -15.64
C PRO A 84 -5.27 0.47 -16.62
N THR A 85 -6.58 0.62 -16.47
CA THR A 85 -7.30 1.69 -17.16
C THR A 85 -7.01 3.03 -16.51
N PHE A 86 -6.69 4.03 -17.34
CA PHE A 86 -6.39 5.39 -16.91
C PHE A 86 -7.62 6.29 -17.11
N ASN A 87 -8.28 6.66 -16.01
CA ASN A 87 -9.44 7.54 -16.00
C ASN A 87 -9.28 8.62 -14.93
N LYS A 88 -9.76 9.83 -15.22
CA LYS A 88 -9.88 10.86 -14.18
C LYS A 88 -10.83 10.41 -13.06
N GLY A 89 -10.44 10.69 -11.83
CA GLY A 89 -11.11 10.26 -10.61
C GLY A 89 -10.73 8.85 -10.14
N GLU A 90 -9.83 8.15 -10.84
CA GLU A 90 -9.50 6.76 -10.54
C GLU A 90 -7.97 6.53 -10.56
N PHE A 91 -7.49 5.75 -9.61
CA PHE A 91 -6.15 5.19 -9.60
C PHE A 91 -6.23 3.67 -9.76
N GLY A 92 -5.58 3.13 -10.78
CA GLY A 92 -5.68 1.72 -11.14
C GLY A 92 -4.47 0.89 -10.72
N ILE A 93 -4.72 -0.30 -10.20
CA ILE A 93 -3.72 -1.33 -9.90
C ILE A 93 -4.14 -2.63 -10.60
N SER A 94 -3.37 -3.06 -11.60
CA SER A 94 -3.63 -4.28 -12.36
C SER A 94 -2.79 -5.46 -11.88
N VAL A 95 -3.28 -6.68 -12.09
CA VAL A 95 -2.52 -7.92 -11.84
C VAL A 95 -2.41 -8.74 -13.11
N PHE A 96 -1.19 -9.10 -13.47
CA PHE A 96 -0.89 -9.90 -14.66
C PHE A 96 0.11 -11.01 -14.32
N ASP A 97 -0.22 -12.23 -14.72
CA ASP A 97 0.67 -13.37 -14.61
C ASP A 97 1.34 -13.57 -15.97
N TYR A 98 2.66 -13.57 -15.99
CA TYR A 98 3.44 -13.75 -17.20
C TYR A 98 3.11 -15.08 -17.91
N TYR A 99 2.87 -16.15 -17.14
CA TYR A 99 2.49 -17.46 -17.67
C TYR A 99 0.99 -17.60 -17.99
N LYS A 100 0.20 -16.53 -17.83
CA LYS A 100 -1.27 -16.53 -17.94
C LYS A 100 -1.96 -17.57 -17.07
N ASN A 101 -1.38 -17.88 -15.90
CA ASN A 101 -1.99 -18.77 -14.92
C ASN A 101 -3.26 -18.12 -14.35
N GLN A 102 -4.43 -18.71 -14.66
CA GLN A 102 -5.74 -18.20 -14.24
C GLN A 102 -5.95 -18.26 -12.72
N SER A 103 -5.15 -19.04 -12.01
CA SER A 103 -5.19 -19.14 -10.54
C SER A 103 -4.30 -18.11 -9.86
N PHE A 104 -3.47 -17.39 -10.61
CA PHE A 104 -2.60 -16.37 -10.02
C PHE A 104 -3.44 -15.18 -9.50
N SER A 105 -3.09 -14.73 -8.31
CA SER A 105 -3.68 -13.56 -7.68
C SER A 105 -2.67 -12.86 -6.79
N LYS A 106 -2.91 -11.58 -6.54
CA LYS A 106 -2.23 -10.79 -5.51
C LYS A 106 -3.26 -10.26 -4.53
N GLU A 107 -2.93 -10.33 -3.25
CA GLU A 107 -3.69 -9.65 -2.21
C GLU A 107 -3.12 -8.25 -2.02
N ILE A 108 -4.01 -7.27 -1.85
CA ILE A 108 -3.67 -5.88 -1.55
C ILE A 108 -4.43 -5.49 -0.30
N LYS A 109 -3.76 -4.83 0.64
CA LYS A 109 -4.37 -4.32 1.86
C LYS A 109 -4.57 -2.81 1.74
N LEU A 110 -5.78 -2.35 2.02
CA LEU A 110 -6.22 -0.96 1.92
C LEU A 110 -6.53 -0.42 3.31
N PHE A 111 -6.06 0.78 3.59
CA PHE A 111 -6.32 1.49 4.84
C PHE A 111 -6.99 2.81 4.55
N TYR A 112 -8.13 3.01 5.19
CA TYR A 112 -8.94 4.21 5.05
C TYR A 112 -8.69 5.18 6.21
N LYS A 113 -8.98 6.46 5.98
CA LYS A 113 -8.79 7.53 6.99
C LYS A 113 -9.61 7.36 8.26
N ASP A 114 -10.73 6.67 8.18
CA ASP A 114 -11.59 6.34 9.32
C ASP A 114 -11.08 5.14 10.13
N GLY A 115 -9.93 4.57 9.76
CA GLY A 115 -9.34 3.40 10.40
C GLY A 115 -9.85 2.07 9.86
N LYS A 116 -10.79 2.05 8.90
CA LYS A 116 -11.23 0.82 8.24
C LYS A 116 -10.05 0.19 7.48
N VAL A 117 -9.99 -1.13 7.52
CA VAL A 117 -9.04 -1.95 6.76
C VAL A 117 -9.82 -2.86 5.82
N GLU A 118 -9.35 -3.03 4.60
CA GLU A 118 -9.95 -3.92 3.62
C GLU A 118 -8.88 -4.69 2.86
N TYR A 119 -9.12 -5.99 2.65
CA TYR A 119 -8.25 -6.84 1.86
C TYR A 119 -8.93 -7.11 0.52
N LYS A 120 -8.19 -6.87 -0.57
CA LYS A 120 -8.66 -7.09 -1.93
C LYS A 120 -7.77 -8.11 -2.63
N THR A 121 -8.36 -9.24 -3.01
CA THR A 121 -7.70 -10.21 -3.89
C THR A 121 -7.96 -9.85 -5.35
N ILE A 122 -6.90 -9.54 -6.10
CA ILE A 122 -6.97 -9.22 -7.52
C ILE A 122 -6.35 -10.39 -8.30
N LYS A 123 -7.14 -11.01 -9.18
CA LYS A 123 -6.68 -12.14 -9.99
C LYS A 123 -5.98 -11.68 -11.27
N HIS A 124 -5.26 -12.61 -11.90
CA HIS A 124 -4.77 -12.44 -13.26
C HIS A 124 -5.87 -11.87 -14.17
N GLY A 125 -5.57 -10.76 -14.86
CA GLY A 125 -6.51 -10.13 -15.77
C GLY A 125 -7.55 -9.23 -15.12
N GLN A 126 -7.41 -8.97 -13.82
CA GLN A 126 -8.23 -8.00 -13.10
C GLN A 126 -7.42 -6.76 -12.72
N GLN A 127 -8.15 -5.73 -12.32
CA GLN A 127 -7.62 -4.51 -11.74
C GLN A 127 -8.48 -4.04 -10.58
N LEU A 128 -7.85 -3.40 -9.60
CA LEU A 128 -8.48 -2.62 -8.57
C LEU A 128 -8.49 -1.15 -9.00
N LEU A 129 -9.65 -0.51 -8.90
CA LEU A 129 -9.82 0.92 -9.12
C LEU A 129 -10.09 1.60 -7.77
N ILE A 130 -9.20 2.50 -7.39
CA ILE A 130 -9.32 3.33 -6.19
C ILE A 130 -9.85 4.69 -6.61
N LYS A 131 -10.98 5.12 -6.03
CA LYS A 131 -11.71 6.34 -6.40
C LYS A 131 -11.69 7.43 -5.34
N GLN A 132 -11.00 7.17 -4.23
CA GLN A 132 -10.94 8.06 -3.07
C GLN A 132 -9.50 8.33 -2.69
N ALA A 133 -9.17 9.60 -2.49
CA ALA A 133 -7.86 10.02 -2.00
C ALA A 133 -7.75 9.76 -0.49
N GLY A 134 -6.52 9.66 0.01
CA GLY A 134 -6.28 9.40 1.41
C GLY A 134 -6.20 7.93 1.78
N ILE A 135 -6.31 7.03 0.80
CA ILE A 135 -6.17 5.59 1.01
C ILE A 135 -4.69 5.23 0.99
N ILE A 136 -4.27 4.46 1.98
CA ILE A 136 -2.96 3.81 1.99
C ILE A 136 -3.11 2.41 1.45
N VAL A 137 -2.20 2.05 0.55
CA VAL A 137 -2.20 0.79 -0.17
C VAL A 137 -0.92 0.07 0.16
N ASP A 138 -1.04 -1.15 0.64
CA ASP A 138 0.06 -2.08 0.78
C ASP A 138 -0.06 -3.15 -0.31
N LEU A 139 0.90 -3.13 -1.25
CA LEU A 139 0.90 -4.01 -2.42
C LEU A 139 1.38 -5.44 -2.11
N ASN A 140 1.96 -5.68 -0.93
CA ASN A 140 2.50 -6.99 -0.56
C ASN A 140 2.27 -7.30 0.93
N PRO A 141 1.00 -7.45 1.37
CA PRO A 141 0.64 -7.56 2.78
C PRO A 141 1.14 -8.83 3.47
N ASP A 142 1.48 -9.87 2.69
CA ASP A 142 2.02 -11.14 3.20
C ASP A 142 3.54 -11.11 3.42
N GLU A 143 4.24 -10.02 3.02
CA GLU A 143 5.67 -9.90 3.26
C GLU A 143 5.92 -9.82 4.77
N PRO A 144 6.71 -10.71 5.38
CA PRO A 144 7.01 -10.60 6.81
C PRO A 144 8.02 -9.48 7.10
N ASP A 145 8.81 -9.09 6.09
CA ASP A 145 9.82 -8.05 6.23
C ASP A 145 9.23 -6.66 5.96
N LEU A 146 8.98 -5.93 7.04
CA LEU A 146 8.49 -4.54 7.04
C LEU A 146 9.34 -3.55 6.23
N TYR A 147 10.62 -3.87 5.99
CA TYR A 147 11.51 -3.07 5.14
C TYR A 147 11.25 -3.26 3.64
N LYS A 148 10.47 -4.29 3.27
CA LYS A 148 10.06 -4.60 1.90
C LYS A 148 8.59 -4.31 1.61
N TYR A 149 7.84 -3.78 2.59
CA TYR A 149 6.48 -3.33 2.34
C TYR A 149 6.47 -2.17 1.35
N ASP A 150 5.82 -2.38 0.22
CA ASP A 150 5.59 -1.38 -0.82
C ASP A 150 4.29 -0.64 -0.49
N ILE A 151 4.42 0.37 0.39
CA ILE A 151 3.30 1.17 0.90
C ILE A 151 3.19 2.47 0.13
N LEU A 152 2.01 2.69 -0.44
CA LEU A 152 1.67 3.84 -1.24
C LEU A 152 0.53 4.62 -0.60
N TYR A 153 0.50 5.92 -0.86
CA TYR A 153 -0.60 6.79 -0.50
C TYR A 153 -1.20 7.41 -1.75
N ILE A 154 -2.52 7.24 -1.90
CA ILE A 154 -3.27 7.75 -3.04
C ILE A 154 -3.64 9.20 -2.78
N THR A 155 -3.06 10.11 -3.58
CA THR A 155 -3.30 11.54 -3.44
C THR A 155 -4.48 12.00 -4.30
N GLN A 156 -5.07 13.14 -3.95
CA GLN A 156 -6.12 13.75 -4.79
C GLN A 156 -5.58 14.10 -6.19
N LYS A 157 -4.33 14.57 -6.26
CA LYS A 157 -3.66 14.87 -7.53
C LYS A 157 -3.62 13.67 -8.48
N GLN A 158 -3.33 12.47 -7.95
CA GLN A 158 -3.29 11.26 -8.77
C GLN A 158 -4.65 10.91 -9.35
N LEU A 159 -5.71 11.08 -8.57
CA LEU A 159 -7.09 10.89 -9.03
C LEU A 159 -7.47 11.95 -10.06
N ASP A 160 -7.19 13.23 -9.79
CA ASP A 160 -7.55 14.35 -10.68
C ASP A 160 -6.89 14.22 -12.06
N GLU A 161 -5.61 13.82 -12.09
CA GLU A 161 -4.88 13.59 -13.32
C GLU A 161 -5.33 12.30 -14.01
N GLY A 162 -5.57 11.22 -13.25
CA GLY A 162 -6.07 9.94 -13.75
C GLY A 162 -5.16 9.28 -14.80
N ASN A 163 -3.88 9.64 -14.82
CA ASN A 163 -2.92 9.28 -15.87
C ASN A 163 -1.77 8.39 -15.34
N THR A 164 -1.85 7.93 -14.10
CA THR A 164 -0.85 7.07 -13.47
C THR A 164 -1.51 5.84 -12.86
N GLY A 165 -0.73 4.78 -12.71
CA GLY A 165 -1.21 3.51 -12.17
C GLY A 165 -0.09 2.50 -12.01
N ILE A 166 -0.46 1.31 -11.56
CA ILE A 166 0.48 0.23 -11.25
C ILE A 166 0.06 -1.06 -11.94
N ALA A 167 1.03 -1.85 -12.39
CA ALA A 167 0.82 -3.24 -12.76
C ALA A 167 1.71 -4.18 -11.93
N LEU A 168 1.09 -5.09 -11.21
CA LEU A 168 1.74 -6.13 -10.42
C LEU A 168 1.88 -7.40 -11.23
N THR A 169 3.07 -8.01 -11.16
CA THR A 169 3.38 -9.24 -11.88
C THR A 169 3.97 -10.31 -10.96
N ASN A 170 4.43 -11.43 -11.53
CA ASN A 170 5.13 -12.49 -10.80
C ASN A 170 6.37 -11.98 -10.06
N TRP A 171 7.11 -11.05 -10.67
CA TRP A 171 8.45 -10.67 -10.22
C TRP A 171 8.67 -9.17 -10.08
N GLN A 172 7.85 -8.35 -10.75
CA GLN A 172 8.06 -6.90 -10.83
C GLN A 172 6.78 -6.11 -10.56
N THR A 173 6.98 -4.91 -10.03
CA THR A 173 5.98 -3.84 -9.95
C THR A 173 6.29 -2.79 -11.03
N TYR A 174 5.36 -2.61 -11.96
CA TYR A 174 5.45 -1.57 -12.98
C TYR A 174 4.69 -0.33 -12.53
N TYR A 175 5.39 0.79 -12.41
CA TYR A 175 4.85 2.12 -12.19
C TYR A 175 4.64 2.75 -13.56
N LEU A 176 3.40 3.09 -13.89
CA LEU A 176 2.99 3.40 -15.25
C LEU A 176 2.44 4.81 -15.34
N LYS A 177 2.80 5.52 -16.42
CA LYS A 177 2.11 6.73 -16.87
C LYS A 177 1.40 6.43 -18.19
N SER A 178 0.19 6.95 -18.37
CA SER A 178 -0.59 6.73 -19.59
C SER A 178 0.16 7.26 -20.82
N ASP A 179 -0.01 6.55 -21.92
CA ASP A 179 0.48 6.91 -23.24
C ASP A 179 -0.66 6.83 -24.24
N ASN A 180 -0.96 7.97 -24.86
CA ASN A 180 -2.01 8.12 -25.86
C ASN A 180 -1.43 8.43 -27.25
N SER A 181 -0.13 8.26 -27.46
CA SER A 181 0.54 8.49 -28.75
C SER A 181 0.14 7.49 -29.83
N GLY A 182 -0.46 6.37 -29.46
CA GLY A 182 -0.78 5.28 -30.38
C GLY A 182 0.45 4.46 -30.79
N GLN A 183 1.56 4.57 -30.05
CA GLN A 183 2.78 3.83 -30.34
C GLN A 183 2.53 2.32 -30.43
N MET A 184 3.08 1.70 -31.47
CA MET A 184 3.01 0.25 -31.64
C MET A 184 3.94 -0.48 -30.66
N ASN A 185 3.44 -1.56 -30.07
CA ASN A 185 4.26 -2.58 -29.44
C ASN A 185 4.91 -3.42 -30.55
N GLY A 186 6.15 -3.09 -30.92
CA GLY A 186 6.82 -3.66 -32.10
C GLY A 186 6.77 -5.20 -32.15
N PRO A 187 7.15 -5.91 -31.08
CA PRO A 187 7.08 -7.37 -31.02
C PRO A 187 5.66 -7.95 -31.22
N LEU A 188 4.64 -7.38 -30.57
CA LEU A 188 3.25 -7.85 -30.73
C LEU A 188 2.67 -7.48 -32.11
N ALA A 189 2.94 -6.26 -32.59
CA ALA A 189 2.53 -5.81 -33.91
C ALA A 189 3.08 -6.75 -34.99
N LEU A 190 4.38 -7.06 -34.93
CA LEU A 190 5.01 -7.99 -35.88
C LEU A 190 4.39 -9.40 -35.81
N LYS A 191 4.09 -9.91 -34.61
CA LYS A 191 3.38 -11.19 -34.43
C LYS A 191 2.04 -11.17 -35.17
N TYR A 192 1.20 -10.17 -34.91
CA TYR A 192 -0.13 -10.09 -35.51
C TYR A 192 -0.10 -9.83 -37.01
N ILE A 193 0.83 -9.01 -37.51
CA ILE A 193 1.03 -8.77 -38.94
C ILE A 193 1.40 -10.06 -39.67
N ARG A 194 2.30 -10.88 -39.10
CA ARG A 194 2.66 -12.18 -39.70
C ARG A 194 1.48 -13.16 -39.73
N GLN A 195 0.60 -13.10 -38.73
CA GLN A 195 -0.60 -13.95 -38.68
C GLN A 195 -1.67 -13.50 -39.68
N GLU A 196 -1.88 -12.19 -39.81
CA GLU A 196 -2.92 -11.62 -40.67
C GLU A 196 -2.51 -11.55 -42.15
N PHE A 197 -1.23 -11.27 -42.40
CA PHE A 197 -0.67 -11.08 -43.74
C PHE A 197 0.48 -12.05 -44.02
N PRO A 198 0.23 -13.38 -44.02
CA PRO A 198 1.29 -14.39 -44.14
C PRO A 198 2.10 -14.31 -45.45
N ASN A 199 1.52 -13.72 -46.49
CA ASN A 199 2.15 -13.58 -47.81
C ASN A 199 3.13 -12.40 -47.90
N ILE A 200 3.14 -11.49 -46.92
CA ILE A 200 4.03 -10.31 -46.93
C ILE A 200 5.26 -10.63 -46.08
N LYS A 201 6.41 -10.84 -46.75
CA LYS A 201 7.66 -11.19 -46.07
C LYS A 201 8.32 -9.97 -45.43
N PRO A 202 8.78 -10.05 -44.17
CA PRO A 202 9.64 -9.02 -43.57
C PRO A 202 10.84 -8.69 -44.47
N GLY A 203 11.12 -7.41 -44.67
CA GLY A 203 12.21 -6.94 -45.53
C GLY A 203 11.91 -6.94 -47.03
N SER A 204 10.70 -7.31 -47.46
CA SER A 204 10.25 -7.08 -48.84
C SER A 204 9.88 -5.61 -49.07
N ALA A 205 9.91 -5.15 -50.32
CA ALA A 205 9.50 -3.78 -50.68
C ALA A 205 8.03 -3.47 -50.30
N SER A 206 7.19 -4.50 -50.18
CA SER A 206 5.79 -4.37 -49.74
C SER A 206 5.63 -4.40 -48.22
N PHE A 207 6.71 -4.62 -47.46
CA PHE A 207 6.67 -4.67 -46.01
C PHE A 207 6.83 -3.26 -45.42
N ASP A 208 5.69 -2.65 -45.13
CA ASP A 208 5.59 -1.40 -44.38
C ASP A 208 4.91 -1.71 -43.04
N LEU A 209 5.70 -1.66 -41.96
CA LEU A 209 5.25 -2.06 -40.63
C LEU A 209 4.09 -1.19 -40.14
N GLU A 210 4.16 0.11 -40.36
CA GLU A 210 3.16 1.07 -39.87
C GLU A 210 1.85 0.92 -40.66
N LYS A 211 1.95 0.85 -42.00
CA LYS A 211 0.78 0.63 -42.85
C LYS A 211 0.08 -0.69 -42.54
N LEU A 212 0.85 -1.77 -42.34
CA LEU A 212 0.30 -3.09 -42.01
C LEU A 212 -0.29 -3.12 -40.60
N PHE A 213 0.32 -2.42 -39.64
CA PHE A 213 -0.22 -2.27 -38.29
C PHE A 213 -1.59 -1.57 -38.30
N HIS A 214 -1.73 -0.50 -39.07
CA HIS A 214 -3.01 0.19 -39.21
C HIS A 214 -4.09 -0.64 -39.92
N ALA A 215 -3.69 -1.57 -40.79
CA ALA A 215 -4.57 -2.50 -41.48
C ALA A 215 -4.97 -3.74 -40.65
N LEU A 216 -4.42 -3.94 -39.45
CA LEU A 216 -4.82 -5.04 -38.57
C LEU A 216 -6.29 -4.90 -38.12
N PRO A 217 -6.98 -6.03 -37.87
CA PRO A 217 -8.25 -6.04 -37.16
C PRO A 217 -8.17 -5.25 -35.85
N GLU A 218 -9.24 -4.53 -35.51
CA GLU A 218 -9.26 -3.59 -34.38
C GLU A 218 -8.81 -4.23 -33.06
N GLU A 219 -9.23 -5.47 -32.80
CA GLU A 219 -8.86 -6.22 -31.60
C GLU A 219 -7.35 -6.48 -31.51
N LYS A 220 -6.73 -6.96 -32.59
CA LYS A 220 -5.28 -7.21 -32.66
C LYS A 220 -4.49 -5.91 -32.58
N ARG A 221 -4.98 -4.86 -33.24
CA ARG A 221 -4.37 -3.53 -33.19
C ARG A 221 -4.39 -2.97 -31.77
N LYS A 222 -5.54 -3.02 -31.09
CA LYS A 222 -5.69 -2.62 -29.68
C LYS A 222 -4.72 -3.35 -28.75
N LEU A 223 -4.56 -4.67 -28.90
CA LEU A 223 -3.61 -5.47 -28.10
C LEU A 223 -2.14 -5.13 -28.38
N ALA A 224 -1.83 -4.68 -29.59
CA ALA A 224 -0.49 -4.30 -30.01
C ALA A 224 -0.24 -2.77 -29.98
N THR A 225 -1.14 -1.99 -29.39
CA THR A 225 -0.92 -0.58 -29.07
C THR A 225 -0.44 -0.47 -27.62
N ILE A 226 0.64 0.30 -27.42
CA ILE A 226 1.11 0.66 -26.09
C ILE A 226 0.15 1.69 -25.50
N THR A 227 -0.29 1.47 -24.26
CA THR A 227 -1.17 2.41 -23.55
C THR A 227 -0.50 3.06 -22.35
N SER A 228 0.73 2.64 -22.05
CA SER A 228 1.48 3.10 -20.88
C SER A 228 2.98 3.07 -21.10
N ASN A 229 3.67 4.00 -20.43
CA ASN A 229 5.12 3.98 -20.30
C ASN A 229 5.52 3.65 -18.86
N PRO A 230 6.39 2.65 -18.65
CA PRO A 230 7.04 2.45 -17.37
C PRO A 230 7.89 3.66 -16.98
N VAL A 231 7.73 4.12 -15.74
CA VAL A 231 8.46 5.25 -15.16
C VAL A 231 8.99 4.86 -13.78
N LYS A 232 9.91 5.66 -13.23
CA LYS A 232 10.34 5.46 -11.83
C LYS A 232 9.18 5.79 -10.88
N GLU A 233 9.09 5.07 -9.76
CA GLU A 233 8.13 5.33 -8.68
C GLU A 233 8.07 6.81 -8.30
N SER A 234 9.24 7.44 -8.13
CA SER A 234 9.36 8.86 -7.75
C SER A 234 8.80 9.86 -8.77
N LYS A 235 8.50 9.42 -10.00
CA LYS A 235 7.77 10.23 -10.99
C LYS A 235 6.25 10.14 -10.84
N ILE A 236 5.75 9.12 -10.16
CA ILE A 236 4.32 8.93 -9.86
C ILE A 236 3.99 9.45 -8.46
N PHE A 237 4.85 9.13 -7.49
CA PHE A 237 4.65 9.44 -6.08
C PHE A 237 5.61 10.54 -5.65
N SER A 238 5.06 11.73 -5.48
CA SER A 238 5.74 12.88 -4.87
C SER A 238 4.79 13.48 -3.85
N TYR A 239 5.14 13.34 -2.57
CA TYR A 239 4.28 13.70 -1.45
C TYR A 239 4.69 15.05 -0.87
N THR A 240 3.69 15.83 -0.49
CA THR A 240 3.89 17.03 0.34
C THR A 240 4.30 16.64 1.76
N ALA A 241 4.76 17.62 2.55
CA ALA A 241 5.11 17.38 3.96
C ALA A 241 3.91 16.86 4.79
N ASP A 242 2.71 17.37 4.50
CA ASP A 242 1.48 16.98 5.18
C ASP A 242 1.03 15.56 4.80
N GLU A 243 1.07 15.21 3.52
CA GLU A 243 0.79 13.85 3.05
C GLU A 243 1.80 12.86 3.63
N LEU A 244 3.08 13.26 3.71
CA LEU A 244 4.09 12.44 4.36
C LEU A 244 3.81 12.26 5.85
N ALA A 245 3.29 13.28 6.54
CA ALA A 245 2.86 13.16 7.93
C ALA A 245 1.64 12.22 8.08
N GLU A 246 0.67 12.28 7.16
CA GLU A 246 -0.45 11.32 7.12
C GLU A 246 0.04 9.89 6.92
N ILE A 247 0.91 9.66 5.93
CA ILE A 247 1.54 8.35 5.68
C ILE A 247 2.23 7.86 6.93
N LYS A 248 3.03 8.71 7.61
CA LYS A 248 3.74 8.33 8.83
C LYS A 248 2.78 7.90 9.96
N ARG A 249 1.68 8.64 10.16
CA ARG A 249 0.69 8.33 11.20
C ARG A 249 0.01 6.99 10.94
N HIS A 250 -0.39 6.75 9.70
CA HIS A 250 -1.15 5.57 9.35
C HIS A 250 -0.28 4.35 9.01
N LYS A 251 0.97 4.53 8.58
CA LYS A 251 1.92 3.42 8.36
C LYS A 251 2.15 2.62 9.63
N LEU A 252 2.10 3.25 10.80
CA LEU A 252 2.12 2.54 12.06
C LEU A 252 0.91 1.60 12.18
N ALA A 253 -0.31 2.12 11.99
CA ALA A 253 -1.52 1.30 11.99
C ALA A 253 -1.45 0.17 10.93
N VAL A 254 -0.88 0.44 9.76
CA VAL A 254 -0.68 -0.56 8.70
C VAL A 254 0.17 -1.74 9.15
N VAL A 255 1.27 -1.42 9.81
CA VAL A 255 2.28 -2.38 10.27
C VAL A 255 1.86 -3.11 11.54
N THR A 256 0.97 -2.52 12.35
CA THR A 256 0.61 -3.05 13.68
C THR A 256 -0.74 -3.78 13.68
N GLN A 257 -1.46 -3.80 12.56
CA GLN A 257 -2.73 -4.49 12.40
C GLN A 257 -2.52 -5.88 11.78
N ASP A 258 -2.52 -6.92 12.61
CA ASP A 258 -2.63 -8.31 12.17
C ASP A 258 -4.11 -8.65 11.92
N LYS A 259 -4.42 -9.11 10.70
CA LYS A 259 -5.71 -9.71 10.26
C LYS A 259 -6.96 -9.27 11.03
N ASN A 260 -7.29 -7.97 10.94
CA ASN A 260 -8.51 -7.36 11.48
C ASN A 260 -8.64 -7.26 13.01
N GLU A 261 -7.55 -7.44 13.77
CA GLU A 261 -7.56 -7.19 15.22
C GLU A 261 -6.53 -6.12 15.59
N GLU A 262 -6.99 -5.01 16.17
CA GLU A 262 -6.15 -3.90 16.58
C GLU A 262 -5.19 -4.34 17.69
N CYS A 263 -3.87 -4.27 17.43
CA CYS A 263 -2.88 -4.30 18.48
C CYS A 263 -2.92 -2.93 19.18
N SER A 264 -3.77 -2.79 20.21
CA SER A 264 -3.88 -1.55 20.97
C SER A 264 -2.51 -1.13 21.48
N SER A 265 -2.14 0.14 21.35
CA SER A 265 -0.89 0.67 21.91
C SER A 265 -1.05 1.06 23.37
N ILE A 266 0.06 1.23 24.08
CA ILE A 266 0.04 1.69 25.47
C ILE A 266 1.08 2.79 25.71
N SER A 267 0.65 3.90 26.29
CA SER A 267 1.52 5.04 26.58
C SER A 267 1.91 5.06 28.05
N MET A 268 3.19 5.28 28.32
CA MET A 268 3.76 5.36 29.67
C MET A 268 5.07 6.17 29.68
N LYS A 269 5.57 6.50 30.87
CA LYS A 269 6.90 7.09 31.03
C LYS A 269 7.92 5.95 31.12
N ILE A 270 8.99 6.03 30.33
CA ILE A 270 10.14 5.11 30.48
C ILE A 270 11.09 5.78 31.48
N ARG A 271 11.22 5.22 32.69
CA ARG A 271 11.98 5.86 33.78
C ARG A 271 12.89 4.89 34.53
N ASN A 272 13.97 5.41 35.08
CA ASN A 272 14.70 4.76 36.17
C ASN A 272 14.23 5.36 37.52
N ARG A 273 14.94 5.05 38.62
CA ARG A 273 14.55 5.46 39.99
C ARG A 273 14.24 6.95 40.11
N ASP A 274 15.10 7.79 39.52
CA ASP A 274 15.11 9.24 39.75
C ASP A 274 14.89 10.07 38.47
N ASN A 275 14.98 9.44 37.30
CA ASN A 275 14.94 10.09 35.99
C ASN A 275 13.99 9.43 34.99
N VAL A 276 13.41 10.25 34.11
CA VAL A 276 12.56 9.82 33.00
C VAL A 276 13.28 10.11 31.68
N LEU A 277 13.19 9.16 30.76
CA LEU A 277 13.64 9.30 29.37
C LEU A 277 12.87 10.44 28.69
N ARG A 278 13.53 11.26 27.88
CA ARG A 278 12.91 12.45 27.29
C ARG A 278 13.49 12.77 25.92
N THR A 279 12.61 13.19 25.02
CA THR A 279 12.96 13.75 23.71
C THR A 279 13.09 15.28 23.73
N TRP A 280 13.84 15.82 22.77
CA TRP A 280 14.14 17.26 22.66
C TRP A 280 13.57 17.85 21.37
N GLU A 281 13.18 19.13 21.41
CA GLU A 281 12.67 19.80 20.21
C GLU A 281 13.75 19.89 19.14
N GLY A 282 13.38 19.61 17.90
CA GLY A 282 14.29 19.78 16.76
C GLY A 282 15.58 18.94 16.85
N SER A 283 15.60 17.93 17.73
CA SER A 283 16.77 17.08 17.96
C SER A 283 16.40 15.62 17.87
N THR A 284 17.32 14.82 17.32
CA THR A 284 17.25 13.35 17.33
C THR A 284 17.78 12.76 18.63
N ASN A 285 18.29 13.58 19.54
CA ASN A 285 18.88 13.12 20.78
C ASN A 285 17.81 12.79 21.81
N ILE A 286 18.11 11.79 22.62
CA ILE A 286 17.31 11.41 23.78
C ILE A 286 18.20 11.50 25.02
N SER A 287 17.64 11.96 26.13
CA SER A 287 18.37 12.03 27.39
C SER A 287 17.46 11.70 28.56
N THR A 288 18.04 11.64 29.74
CA THR A 288 17.28 11.64 30.99
C THR A 288 16.92 13.06 31.40
N SER A 289 15.81 13.18 32.12
CA SER A 289 15.40 14.39 32.80
C SER A 289 14.79 14.03 34.17
N SER A 290 14.87 14.98 35.09
CA SER A 290 14.29 14.84 36.42
C SER A 290 12.79 14.53 36.37
N ASN A 291 12.33 13.58 37.20
CA ASN A 291 10.94 13.12 37.28
C ASN A 291 9.90 14.21 37.63
N TRP A 292 10.36 15.42 37.97
CA TRP A 292 9.55 16.53 38.49
C TRP A 292 9.11 17.55 37.41
N ILE A 293 9.48 17.35 36.13
CA ILE A 293 9.16 18.27 35.03
C ILE A 293 7.98 17.73 34.21
N SER A 294 6.93 18.52 33.99
CA SER A 294 5.78 18.15 33.14
C SER A 294 6.11 18.22 31.63
N GLU A 295 5.44 17.53 30.71
CA GLU A 295 4.99 16.12 30.73
C GLU A 295 4.96 15.56 29.28
N ASP A 296 4.80 16.40 28.25
CA ASP A 296 4.49 15.94 26.89
C ASP A 296 5.61 15.17 26.16
N ARG A 297 6.89 15.43 26.47
CA ARG A 297 8.05 14.81 25.78
C ARG A 297 8.70 13.65 26.54
N SER A 298 8.04 13.23 27.62
CA SER A 298 8.47 12.15 28.51
C SER A 298 7.59 10.91 28.41
N ILE A 299 6.51 11.00 27.62
CA ILE A 299 5.56 9.92 27.35
C ILE A 299 6.02 9.19 26.09
N PHE A 300 6.15 7.88 26.22
CA PHE A 300 6.47 6.96 25.15
C PHE A 300 5.29 6.04 24.94
N THR A 301 4.93 5.82 23.69
CA THR A 301 3.88 4.88 23.31
C THR A 301 4.54 3.60 22.81
N ILE A 302 4.33 2.51 23.54
CA ILE A 302 4.73 1.17 23.14
C ILE A 302 3.66 0.67 22.17
N ILE A 303 4.08 0.41 20.94
CA ILE A 303 3.19 -0.02 19.87
C ILE A 303 3.58 -1.44 19.48
N PRO A 304 2.70 -2.42 19.73
CA PRO A 304 2.97 -3.79 19.38
C PRO A 304 2.97 -4.03 17.87
N LEU A 305 3.91 -4.84 17.38
CA LEU A 305 4.09 -5.11 15.95
C LEU A 305 3.04 -6.09 15.42
N GLU A 306 2.91 -7.22 16.09
CA GLU A 306 2.05 -8.33 15.69
C GLU A 306 1.60 -9.07 16.96
N LYS A 307 0.46 -9.76 16.90
CA LYS A 307 -0.01 -10.57 18.04
C LYS A 307 0.95 -11.73 18.31
N ARG A 308 1.05 -12.11 19.57
CA ARG A 308 1.89 -13.20 20.10
C ARG A 308 3.39 -13.02 19.88
N SER A 309 3.82 -11.84 19.49
CA SER A 309 5.22 -11.44 19.37
C SER A 309 5.56 -10.44 20.45
N ASN A 310 6.82 -10.38 20.86
CA ASN A 310 7.32 -9.36 21.79
C ASN A 310 7.99 -8.18 21.06
N LYS A 311 7.78 -8.07 19.76
CA LYS A 311 8.34 -7.01 18.94
C LYS A 311 7.45 -5.77 19.04
N VAL A 312 8.08 -4.62 19.29
CA VAL A 312 7.40 -3.34 19.50
C VAL A 312 8.16 -2.20 18.82
N TYR A 313 7.41 -1.19 18.40
CA TYR A 313 7.93 0.16 18.22
C TYR A 313 7.73 0.98 19.48
N ILE A 314 8.59 1.96 19.68
CA ILE A 314 8.46 2.92 20.77
C ILE A 314 8.35 4.31 20.14
N GLU A 315 7.14 4.87 20.13
CA GLU A 315 6.91 6.24 19.66
C GLU A 315 7.15 7.23 20.80
N ALA A 316 7.72 8.38 20.45
CA ALA A 316 7.89 9.53 21.32
C ALA A 316 7.67 10.81 20.51
N ASN A 317 6.64 11.60 20.85
CA ASN A 317 6.38 12.89 20.23
C ASN A 317 6.41 12.87 18.67
N ALA A 318 5.65 11.96 18.05
CA ALA A 318 5.59 11.74 16.60
C ALA A 318 6.92 11.33 15.92
N THR A 319 7.89 10.88 16.72
CA THR A 319 9.14 10.25 16.30
C THR A 319 9.26 8.86 16.94
N TYR A 320 10.24 8.06 16.54
CA TYR A 320 10.39 6.69 17.02
C TYR A 320 11.78 6.46 17.60
N LEU A 321 11.84 5.75 18.73
CA LEU A 321 13.09 5.34 19.36
C LEU A 321 13.91 4.48 18.39
N THR A 322 15.16 4.84 18.20
CA THR A 322 16.09 4.14 17.32
C THR A 322 17.40 3.87 18.02
N SER A 323 18.10 2.86 17.54
CA SER A 323 19.49 2.55 17.89
C SER A 323 20.39 2.55 16.66
N ALA A 324 20.00 3.29 15.61
CA ALA A 324 20.74 3.36 14.36
C ALA A 324 22.18 3.86 14.64
N ASN A 325 23.16 3.24 13.98
CA ASN A 325 24.59 3.53 14.14
C ASN A 325 25.17 3.28 15.55
N GLY A 326 24.48 2.51 16.40
CA GLY A 326 24.97 2.16 17.74
C GLY A 326 24.69 3.22 18.82
N GLU A 327 23.97 4.30 18.47
CA GLU A 327 23.56 5.35 19.40
C GLU A 327 22.05 5.33 19.60
N VAL A 328 21.59 5.63 20.81
CA VAL A 328 20.15 5.70 21.12
C VAL A 328 19.66 7.11 20.83
N GLY A 329 18.60 7.22 20.04
CA GLY A 329 17.98 8.50 19.71
C GLY A 329 16.55 8.33 19.23
N VAL A 330 16.02 9.36 18.57
CA VAL A 330 14.71 9.32 17.92
C VAL A 330 14.80 9.81 16.48
N THR A 331 13.91 9.28 15.65
CA THR A 331 13.91 9.53 14.22
C THR A 331 12.49 9.47 13.65
N GLY A 332 12.26 10.16 12.54
CA GLY A 332 11.01 10.02 11.79
C GLY A 332 10.91 8.62 11.15
N PHE A 333 9.69 8.18 10.84
CA PHE A 333 9.45 6.84 10.28
C PHE A 333 10.29 6.52 9.02
N ARG A 334 10.59 7.52 8.17
CA ARG A 334 11.41 7.35 6.94
C ARG A 334 12.88 7.02 7.20
N ALA A 335 13.37 7.26 8.42
CA ALA A 335 14.73 6.98 8.82
C ALA A 335 14.72 5.97 9.99
N TYR A 336 14.05 4.83 9.78
CA TYR A 336 14.13 3.60 10.58
C TYR A 336 14.08 3.77 12.11
N GLY A 337 12.86 3.71 12.66
CA GLY A 337 12.66 3.33 14.06
C GLY A 337 13.06 1.86 14.23
N GLN A 338 14.00 1.61 15.12
CA GLN A 338 14.47 0.27 15.44
C GLN A 338 13.30 -0.58 15.96
N VAL A 339 13.14 -1.82 15.48
CA VAL A 339 12.24 -2.77 16.15
C VAL A 339 12.90 -3.19 17.46
N TRP A 340 12.19 -2.98 18.56
CA TRP A 340 12.62 -3.38 19.89
C TRP A 340 11.96 -4.69 20.29
N THR A 341 12.66 -5.46 21.08
CA THR A 341 12.15 -6.64 21.76
C THR A 341 11.82 -6.24 23.19
N LEU A 342 10.55 -6.31 23.55
CA LEU A 342 10.07 -6.10 24.91
C LEU A 342 10.33 -7.38 25.71
N VAL A 343 11.11 -7.27 26.77
CA VAL A 343 11.38 -8.38 27.70
C VAL A 343 10.61 -8.10 28.97
N ASP A 344 9.49 -8.79 29.15
CA ASP A 344 8.71 -8.75 30.38
C ASP A 344 9.44 -9.57 31.47
N TYR A 345 9.70 -8.95 32.61
CA TYR A 345 10.29 -9.63 33.77
C TYR A 345 9.22 -10.04 34.81
N GLY A 346 7.94 -9.74 34.53
CA GLY A 346 6.90 -9.79 35.54
C GLY A 346 7.11 -8.71 36.60
N PHE A 347 6.30 -8.77 37.66
CA PHE A 347 6.36 -7.84 38.79
C PHE A 347 6.40 -6.37 38.35
N GLU A 348 5.51 -6.01 37.41
CA GLU A 348 5.33 -4.61 36.99
C GLU A 348 6.58 -4.00 36.33
N SER A 349 7.38 -4.82 35.63
CA SER A 349 8.65 -4.37 35.07
C SER A 349 9.02 -5.01 33.74
N PHE A 350 9.74 -4.25 32.90
CA PHE A 350 10.18 -4.70 31.58
C PHE A 350 11.53 -4.11 31.19
N SER A 351 12.15 -4.65 30.14
CA SER A 351 13.30 -4.03 29.46
C SER A 351 13.11 -4.02 27.94
N LEU A 352 13.96 -3.27 27.24
CA LEU A 352 13.95 -3.16 25.78
C LEU A 352 15.29 -3.61 25.21
N LYS A 353 15.24 -4.41 24.14
CA LYS A 353 16.42 -4.95 23.45
C LYS A 353 16.35 -4.66 21.95
N ASN A 354 17.41 -4.12 21.35
CA ASN A 354 17.45 -3.83 19.92
C ASN A 354 17.60 -5.12 19.08
N ASN A 355 17.62 -5.00 17.75
CA ASN A 355 17.82 -6.14 16.82
C ASN A 355 19.21 -6.80 16.92
N HIS A 356 20.23 -6.08 17.37
CA HIS A 356 21.57 -6.62 17.62
C HIS A 356 21.67 -7.35 18.96
N GLY A 357 20.59 -7.36 19.74
CA GLY A 357 20.53 -8.04 21.01
C GLY A 357 21.09 -7.26 22.20
N GLN A 358 21.24 -5.95 22.07
CA GLN A 358 21.73 -5.06 23.10
C GLN A 358 20.56 -4.46 23.88
N TYR A 359 20.69 -4.39 25.20
CA TYR A 359 19.70 -3.80 26.08
C TYR A 359 19.80 -2.28 26.10
N LEU A 360 18.64 -1.62 26.19
CA LEU A 360 18.56 -0.20 26.53
C LEU A 360 18.97 0.00 27.99
N SER A 361 19.92 0.90 28.22
CA SER A 361 20.34 1.33 29.56
C SER A 361 20.17 2.83 29.71
N VAL A 362 19.58 3.25 30.81
CA VAL A 362 19.26 4.64 31.16
C VAL A 362 19.95 4.98 32.48
N HIS A 363 21.03 5.74 32.38
CA HIS A 363 21.80 6.29 33.49
C HIS A 363 21.34 7.72 33.82
N ASP A 364 21.80 8.29 34.92
CA ASP A 364 21.32 9.59 35.39
C ASP A 364 21.51 10.74 34.40
N THR A 365 22.52 10.66 33.54
CA THR A 365 22.87 11.70 32.56
C THR A 365 22.94 11.22 31.12
N SER A 366 22.73 9.92 30.86
CA SER A 366 22.94 9.35 29.54
C SER A 366 22.08 8.12 29.26
N VAL A 367 21.89 7.85 27.97
CA VAL A 367 21.17 6.69 27.47
C VAL A 367 22.11 5.95 26.52
N CYS A 368 22.26 4.65 26.72
CA CYS A 368 23.19 3.83 25.93
C CYS A 368 22.66 2.42 25.70
N LEU A 369 23.41 1.66 24.90
CA LEU A 369 23.17 0.25 24.64
C LEU A 369 24.21 -0.59 25.38
N THR A 370 23.82 -1.75 25.88
CA THR A 370 24.71 -2.67 26.57
C THR A 370 24.40 -4.11 26.22
N ASP A 371 25.43 -4.90 25.93
CA ASP A 371 25.31 -6.35 25.72
C ASP A 371 25.23 -7.11 27.06
N LYS A 372 25.51 -6.41 28.17
CA LYS A 372 25.57 -6.97 29.52
C LYS A 372 24.20 -6.91 30.21
N PRO A 373 23.55 -8.05 30.51
CA PRO A 373 22.23 -8.07 31.13
C PRO A 373 22.19 -7.42 32.52
N ASP A 374 23.25 -7.54 33.32
CA ASP A 374 23.38 -6.94 34.65
C ASP A 374 23.49 -5.41 34.63
N LYS A 375 23.77 -4.84 33.45
CA LYS A 375 23.84 -3.39 33.22
C LYS A 375 22.60 -2.87 32.50
N ASN A 376 21.61 -3.70 32.23
CA ASN A 376 20.38 -3.23 31.62
C ASN A 376 19.62 -2.33 32.60
N THR A 377 18.73 -1.50 32.06
CA THR A 377 17.72 -0.85 32.90
C THR A 377 16.43 -1.67 32.84
N ILE A 378 15.97 -2.06 34.02
CA ILE A 378 14.64 -2.64 34.21
C ILE A 378 13.71 -1.46 34.53
N PHE A 379 12.77 -1.21 33.62
CA PHE A 379 11.83 -0.11 33.73
C PHE A 379 10.60 -0.57 34.53
N PRO A 380 10.27 0.09 35.65
CA PRO A 380 8.98 -0.10 36.29
C PRO A 380 7.88 0.50 35.39
N ILE A 381 6.74 -0.18 35.28
CA ILE A 381 5.57 0.38 34.62
C ILE A 381 5.10 1.63 35.39
N THR A 382 4.61 2.62 34.66
CA THR A 382 4.11 3.88 35.26
C THR A 382 2.62 4.06 35.06
N ILE A 383 1.92 2.97 34.74
CA ILE A 383 0.49 2.89 34.51
C ILE A 383 -0.10 1.88 35.49
N GLN A 384 -1.43 1.80 35.57
CA GLN A 384 -2.10 0.79 36.38
C GLN A 384 -1.68 -0.62 35.95
N THR A 385 -1.32 -1.45 36.93
CA THR A 385 -0.88 -2.83 36.74
C THR A 385 -1.89 -3.67 35.95
N ASP A 386 -3.18 -3.53 36.28
CA ASP A 386 -4.24 -4.26 35.57
C ASP A 386 -4.30 -3.88 34.09
N LYS A 387 -4.12 -2.58 33.76
CA LYS A 387 -4.08 -2.11 32.37
C LYS A 387 -2.88 -2.68 31.61
N TRP A 388 -1.72 -2.78 32.24
CA TRP A 388 -0.53 -3.41 31.65
C TRP A 388 -0.76 -4.91 31.41
N ASN A 389 -1.27 -5.62 32.41
CA ASN A 389 -1.50 -7.05 32.34
C ASN A 389 -2.59 -7.42 31.31
N GLU A 390 -3.69 -6.66 31.26
CA GLU A 390 -4.72 -6.83 30.23
C GLU A 390 -4.18 -6.57 28.82
N TRP A 391 -3.35 -5.53 28.67
CA TRP A 391 -2.70 -5.21 27.39
C TRP A 391 -1.73 -6.32 26.96
N LEU A 392 -0.85 -6.77 27.85
CA LEU A 392 0.05 -7.90 27.60
C LEU A 392 -0.72 -9.18 27.27
N ALA A 393 -1.81 -9.49 27.98
CA ALA A 393 -2.61 -10.69 27.72
C ALA A 393 -3.30 -10.65 26.35
N LYS A 394 -3.75 -9.47 25.91
CA LYS A 394 -4.36 -9.28 24.57
C LYS A 394 -3.34 -9.39 23.44
N TRP A 395 -2.10 -8.95 23.68
CA TRP A 395 -1.07 -8.81 22.66
C TRP A 395 -0.02 -9.94 22.69
N TYR A 396 0.62 -10.18 23.82
CA TYR A 396 1.75 -11.09 24.02
C TYR A 396 1.41 -12.18 25.04
N SER A 397 0.38 -12.99 24.76
CA SER A 397 0.05 -14.17 25.57
C SER A 397 1.11 -15.26 25.38
N SER A 398 2.20 -15.17 26.15
CA SER A 398 3.16 -16.25 26.33
C SER A 398 2.78 -17.20 27.48
N LYS A 399 1.52 -17.15 27.93
CA LYS A 399 0.93 -18.03 28.94
C LYS A 399 -0.51 -18.40 28.59
#